data_AF-A0A9P9CJ74-F1
#
_entry.id   AF-A0A9P9CJ74-F1
#
_cell.length_a   1.000
_cell.length_b   1.000
_cell.length_c   1.000
_cell.angle_alpha   90.00
_cell.angle_beta   90.00
_cell.angle_gamma   90.00
#
_symmetry.space_group_name_H-M   'P 1'
#
loop_
_entity.id
_entity.type
_entity.pdbx_description
1 polymer ?
#
loop_
_entity_poly.entity_id
_entity_poly.type
_entity_poly.pdbx_seq_one_letter_code
_entity_poly.pdbx_strand_id
1 'polypeptide(L)'
;MEALILDRATRTRLECPAQTTYQRLLIHRAAAYYRLSPEADSVTKLLAVSVTQESRVPLKRLADLVPSLMAAPEGPMFKIMRRDTTPRALSAHSSRSNLTLDGSGPASTSTSAAGDSDGESASATSASLKKRITYAEREAAYAAARERIFDEF
;
A
#
# COMPACT_ATOMS: atom_id res chain seq x y z
N MET A 1 19.16 -12.27 -3.30
CA MET A 1 19.84 -13.59 -3.41
C MET A 1 21.05 -13.67 -2.51
N GLU A 2 21.98 -12.73 -2.57
CA GLU A 2 23.19 -12.73 -1.70
C GLU A 2 22.84 -12.79 -0.21
N ALA A 3 21.93 -11.92 0.25
CA ALA A 3 21.46 -11.95 1.64
C ALA A 3 20.88 -13.31 2.07
N LEU A 4 20.20 -14.02 1.16
CA LEU A 4 19.65 -15.35 1.44
C LEU A 4 20.76 -16.40 1.63
N ILE A 5 21.86 -16.29 0.88
CA ILE A 5 23.01 -17.20 1.00
C ILE A 5 23.79 -16.92 2.28
N LEU A 6 23.98 -15.64 2.62
CA LEU A 6 24.67 -15.20 3.83
C LEU A 6 23.88 -15.56 5.10
N ASP A 7 22.55 -15.39 5.06
CA ASP A 7 21.64 -15.65 6.17
C ASP A 7 20.95 -17.03 6.09
N ARG A 8 21.65 -18.01 5.52
CA ARG A 8 21.12 -19.38 5.34
C ARG A 8 20.74 -20.08 6.65
N ALA A 9 21.18 -19.55 7.79
CA ALA A 9 20.87 -20.07 9.12
C ALA A 9 19.43 -19.73 9.55
N THR A 10 18.90 -18.56 9.17
CA THR A 10 17.56 -18.13 9.57
C THR A 10 16.54 -18.33 8.45
N ARG A 11 16.98 -18.25 7.18
CA ARG A 11 16.09 -18.33 6.03
C ARG A 11 16.65 -19.21 4.92
N THR A 12 15.95 -20.29 4.63
CA THR A 12 16.33 -21.27 3.58
C THR A 12 15.60 -21.03 2.26
N ARG A 13 14.51 -20.24 2.26
CA ARG A 13 13.63 -20.02 1.11
C ARG A 13 13.22 -18.56 0.97
N LEU A 14 13.26 -18.04 -0.25
CA LEU A 14 12.79 -16.70 -0.62
C LEU A 14 11.65 -16.82 -1.62
N GLU A 15 10.52 -16.21 -1.31
CA GLU A 15 9.39 -16.12 -2.23
C GLU A 15 9.47 -14.82 -3.03
N CYS A 16 9.36 -14.95 -4.35
CA CYS A 16 9.45 -13.86 -5.31
C CYS A 16 8.11 -13.68 -6.03
N PRO A 17 7.47 -12.50 -5.95
CA PRO A 17 6.25 -12.21 -6.70
C PRO A 17 6.60 -11.95 -8.17
N ALA A 18 6.75 -13.03 -8.95
CA ALA A 18 7.06 -12.95 -10.38
C ALA A 18 5.77 -13.00 -11.21
N GLN A 19 5.23 -11.83 -11.54
CA GLN A 19 3.93 -11.70 -12.22
C GLN A 19 4.04 -11.94 -13.73
N THR A 20 5.18 -11.61 -14.33
CA THR A 20 5.39 -11.75 -15.78
C THR A 20 6.34 -12.89 -16.12
N THR A 21 6.19 -13.45 -17.32
CA THR A 21 7.10 -14.48 -17.85
C THR A 21 8.55 -13.98 -17.91
N TYR A 22 8.75 -12.70 -18.23
CA TYR A 22 10.08 -12.09 -18.25
C TYR A 22 10.70 -12.01 -16.85
N GLN A 23 9.93 -11.59 -15.83
CA GLN A 23 10.41 -11.59 -14.45
C GLN A 23 10.78 -13.00 -13.98
N ARG A 24 9.96 -14.01 -14.32
CA ARG A 24 10.28 -15.42 -14.02
C ARG A 24 11.60 -15.83 -14.66
N LEU A 25 11.79 -15.52 -15.94
CA LEU A 25 13.04 -15.79 -16.65
C LEU A 25 14.25 -15.15 -15.95
N LEU A 26 14.14 -13.88 -15.55
CA LEU A 26 15.21 -13.18 -14.83
C LEU A 26 15.56 -13.86 -13.51
N ILE A 27 14.55 -14.28 -12.74
CA ILE A 27 14.78 -14.98 -11.47
C ILE A 27 15.45 -16.33 -11.71
N HIS A 28 15.04 -17.10 -12.73
CA HIS A 28 15.72 -18.35 -13.09
C HIS A 28 17.18 -18.13 -13.47
N ARG A 29 17.48 -17.07 -14.26
CA ARG A 29 18.85 -16.70 -14.62
C ARG A 29 19.68 -16.31 -13.39
N ALA A 30 19.12 -15.50 -12.51
CA ALA A 30 19.77 -15.14 -11.26
C ALA A 30 20.00 -16.37 -10.37
N ALA A 31 19.00 -17.24 -10.21
CA ALA A 31 19.13 -18.47 -9.43
C ALA A 31 20.27 -19.36 -9.96
N ALA A 32 20.36 -19.55 -11.28
CA ALA A 32 21.46 -20.29 -11.90
C ALA A 32 22.84 -19.65 -11.63
N TYR A 33 22.94 -18.32 -11.67
CA TYR A 33 24.17 -17.59 -11.40
C TYR A 33 24.69 -17.80 -9.96
N TYR A 34 23.77 -17.79 -8.98
CA TYR A 34 24.07 -17.99 -7.57
C TYR A 34 24.00 -19.47 -7.12
N ARG A 35 23.80 -20.41 -8.07
CA ARG A 35 23.61 -21.86 -7.82
C ARG A 35 22.47 -22.19 -6.83
N LEU A 36 21.41 -21.39 -6.85
CA LEU A 36 20.20 -21.59 -6.07
C LEU A 36 19.20 -22.47 -6.83
N SER A 37 18.28 -23.12 -6.12
CA SER A 37 17.23 -23.94 -6.72
C SER A 37 15.92 -23.14 -6.86
N PRO A 38 15.47 -22.81 -8.08
CA PRO A 38 14.16 -22.19 -8.27
C PRO A 38 13.05 -23.25 -8.23
N GLU A 39 12.01 -22.98 -7.46
CA GLU A 39 10.83 -23.82 -7.27
C GLU A 39 9.60 -23.03 -7.67
N ALA A 40 8.89 -23.48 -8.71
CA ALA A 40 7.62 -22.89 -9.11
C ALA A 40 6.47 -23.68 -8.48
N ASP A 41 5.64 -23.01 -7.67
CA ASP A 41 4.43 -23.63 -7.16
C ASP A 41 3.37 -23.66 -8.27
N SER A 42 2.79 -24.84 -8.51
CA SER A 42 1.75 -25.06 -9.53
C SER A 42 0.40 -24.45 -9.12
N VAL A 43 0.15 -24.29 -7.81
CA VAL A 43 -1.12 -23.79 -7.27
C VAL A 43 -1.13 -22.27 -7.23
N THR A 44 -0.18 -21.65 -6.51
CA THR A 44 -0.17 -20.19 -6.34
C THR A 44 0.47 -19.43 -7.50
N LYS A 45 1.13 -20.15 -8.43
CA LYS A 45 1.98 -19.57 -9.49
C LYS A 45 3.08 -18.65 -8.95
N LEU A 46 3.37 -18.69 -7.65
CA LEU A 46 4.50 -17.99 -7.06
C LEU A 46 5.79 -18.73 -7.41
N LEU A 47 6.88 -17.97 -7.50
CA LEU A 47 8.21 -18.50 -7.73
C LEU A 47 9.01 -18.35 -6.44
N ALA A 48 9.43 -19.47 -5.86
CA ALA A 48 10.31 -19.48 -4.72
C ALA A 48 11.73 -19.86 -5.16
N VAL A 49 12.72 -19.44 -4.38
CA VAL A 49 14.11 -19.84 -4.57
C VAL A 49 14.65 -20.32 -3.24
N SER A 50 15.20 -21.53 -3.24
CA SER A 50 15.77 -22.18 -2.04
C SER A 50 17.29 -22.28 -2.12
N VAL A 51 17.91 -22.24 -0.94
CA VAL A 51 19.35 -22.41 -0.77
C VAL A 51 19.70 -23.89 -0.82
N THR A 52 20.71 -24.23 -1.63
CA THR A 52 21.29 -25.57 -1.75
C THR A 52 22.72 -25.58 -1.17
N GLN A 53 23.31 -26.76 -1.00
CA GLN A 53 24.69 -26.88 -0.52
C GLN A 53 25.72 -26.26 -1.49
N GLU A 54 25.39 -26.22 -2.78
CA GLU A 54 26.21 -25.64 -3.84
C GLU A 54 26.04 -24.13 -3.98
N SER A 55 25.08 -23.53 -3.25
CA SER A 55 24.78 -22.10 -3.32
C SER A 55 25.95 -21.26 -2.81
N ARG A 56 26.46 -20.37 -3.65
CA ARG A 56 27.63 -19.52 -3.35
C ARG A 56 27.49 -18.16 -4.02
N VAL A 57 28.08 -17.15 -3.39
CA VAL A 57 28.21 -15.81 -4.00
C VAL A 57 29.36 -15.87 -5.02
N PRO A 58 29.11 -15.56 -6.31
CA PRO A 58 30.16 -15.55 -7.34
C PRO A 58 31.27 -14.53 -7.05
N LEU A 59 32.47 -14.79 -7.58
CA LEU A 59 33.65 -13.93 -7.37
C LEU A 59 33.49 -12.53 -7.99
N LYS A 60 32.86 -12.45 -9.17
CA LYS A 60 32.48 -11.18 -9.78
C LYS A 60 31.03 -10.91 -9.40
N ARG A 61 30.73 -9.76 -8.81
CA ARG A 61 29.34 -9.41 -8.51
C ARG A 61 28.71 -8.71 -9.70
N LEU A 62 27.39 -8.81 -9.82
CA LEU A 62 26.66 -8.07 -10.85
C LEU A 62 26.82 -6.55 -10.70
N ALA A 63 26.99 -6.06 -9.46
CA ALA A 63 27.26 -4.67 -9.17
C ALA A 63 28.59 -4.18 -9.77
N ASP A 64 29.63 -5.04 -9.79
CA ASP A 64 30.95 -4.69 -10.31
C ASP A 64 30.97 -4.53 -11.84
N LEU A 65 29.98 -5.13 -12.51
CA LEU A 65 29.84 -5.08 -13.97
C LEU A 65 29.06 -3.86 -14.46
N VAL A 66 28.38 -3.15 -13.55
CA VAL A 66 27.56 -1.98 -13.89
C VAL A 66 28.36 -0.72 -13.53
N PRO A 67 28.70 0.14 -14.51
CA PRO A 67 29.36 1.42 -14.24
C PRO A 67 28.56 2.24 -13.20
N SER A 68 29.26 2.85 -12.24
CA SER A 68 28.64 3.55 -11.09
C SER A 68 27.61 4.61 -11.47
N LEU A 69 27.70 5.16 -12.70
CA LEU A 69 26.74 6.13 -13.23
C LEU A 69 25.29 5.59 -13.32
N MET A 70 25.11 4.26 -13.36
CA MET A 70 23.80 3.60 -13.39
C MET A 70 23.39 2.99 -12.03
N ALA A 71 24.28 3.03 -11.02
CA ALA A 71 24.07 2.40 -9.72
C ALA A 71 23.24 3.28 -8.77
N ALA A 72 22.00 3.58 -9.15
CA ALA A 72 20.98 4.28 -8.37
C ALA A 72 21.30 5.74 -7.94
N PRO A 73 20.27 6.59 -7.81
CA PRO A 73 20.45 7.96 -7.33
C PRO A 73 20.82 7.95 -5.85
N GLU A 74 21.95 8.56 -5.49
CA GLU A 74 22.32 9.07 -4.15
C GLU A 74 21.37 10.20 -3.70
N GLY A 75 20.06 10.03 -3.93
CA GLY A 75 19.03 10.97 -3.52
C GLY A 75 18.47 10.59 -2.15
N PRO A 76 18.02 11.57 -1.33
CA PRO A 76 17.45 11.28 -0.02
C PRO A 76 16.32 10.26 -0.14
N MET A 77 16.44 9.16 0.61
CA MET A 77 15.43 8.11 0.71
C MET A 77 14.19 8.68 1.42
N PHE A 78 13.31 9.33 0.66
CA PHE A 78 11.97 9.63 1.15
C PHE A 78 11.27 8.31 1.48
N LYS A 79 10.59 8.24 2.63
CA LYS A 79 9.89 7.04 3.08
C LYS A 79 8.66 6.80 2.20
N ILE A 80 8.84 6.12 1.07
CA ILE A 80 7.74 5.66 0.23
C ILE A 80 7.07 4.52 0.97
N MET A 81 5.86 4.76 1.48
CA MET A 81 5.03 3.70 2.04
C MET A 81 4.72 2.67 0.94
N ARG A 82 5.02 1.40 1.18
CA ARG A 82 4.66 0.33 0.25
C ARG A 82 3.13 0.27 0.19
N ARG A 83 2.59 0.24 -1.03
CA ARG A 83 1.16 0.00 -1.25
C ARG A 83 0.95 -1.50 -1.12
N ASP A 84 0.41 -1.95 0.00
CA ASP A 84 0.04 -3.35 0.21
C ASP A 84 -1.09 -3.70 -0.75
N THR A 85 -0.84 -4.60 -1.71
CA THR A 85 -1.88 -5.17 -2.59
C THR A 85 -2.42 -6.51 -2.08
N THR A 86 -2.18 -6.84 -0.81
CA THR A 86 -2.69 -8.05 -0.18
C THR A 86 -4.18 -7.85 0.15
N PRO A 87 -5.10 -8.72 -0.32
CA PRO A 87 -6.50 -8.65 0.10
C PRO A 87 -6.55 -8.88 1.61
N ARG A 88 -7.20 -7.95 2.31
CA ARG A 88 -7.46 -7.95 3.75
C ARG A 88 -8.17 -9.24 4.17
N ALA A 89 -7.40 -10.27 4.48
CA ALA A 89 -7.86 -11.39 5.26
C ALA A 89 -7.52 -11.10 6.74
N LEU A 90 -8.58 -10.79 7.51
CA LEU A 90 -8.69 -11.01 8.95
C LEU A 90 -7.76 -10.17 9.84
N SER A 91 -8.21 -8.96 10.16
CA SER A 91 -8.03 -8.41 11.51
C SER A 91 -9.26 -7.58 11.88
N ALA A 92 -10.27 -8.31 12.35
CA ALA A 92 -11.24 -7.80 13.30
C ALA A 92 -10.59 -7.92 14.68
N HIS A 93 -10.09 -6.81 15.23
CA HIS A 93 -10.05 -6.48 16.66
C HIS A 93 -9.19 -5.22 16.87
N SER A 94 -9.83 -4.06 16.84
CA SER A 94 -9.48 -3.00 17.79
C SER A 94 -10.72 -2.19 18.08
N SER A 95 -11.59 -2.78 18.88
CA SER A 95 -12.61 -2.11 19.66
C SER A 95 -11.92 -1.15 20.64
N ARG A 96 -11.63 0.08 20.20
CA ARG A 96 -11.42 1.19 21.13
C ARG A 96 -12.76 1.81 21.47
N SER A 97 -13.47 1.09 22.34
CA SER A 97 -14.44 1.65 23.27
C SER A 97 -13.72 2.67 24.15
N ASN A 98 -14.21 3.91 24.18
CA ASN A 98 -14.69 4.65 25.37
C ASN A 98 -14.51 6.17 25.18
N LEU A 99 -15.63 6.89 25.14
CA LEU A 99 -15.83 8.23 25.72
C LEU A 99 -17.36 8.42 25.84
N THR A 100 -17.87 8.02 27.01
CA THR A 100 -18.87 8.70 27.88
C THR A 100 -19.28 10.10 27.43
N LEU A 101 -20.48 10.67 27.60
CA LEU A 101 -21.64 10.45 28.48
C LEU A 101 -22.63 11.60 28.14
N ASP A 102 -23.91 11.44 28.49
CA ASP A 102 -25.05 12.38 28.38
C ASP A 102 -25.85 12.30 27.05
N GLY A 103 -27.17 12.20 27.03
CA GLY A 103 -28.18 12.22 28.08
C GLY A 103 -29.57 11.83 27.51
N SER A 104 -30.32 11.09 28.32
CA SER A 104 -31.80 10.99 28.41
C SER A 104 -32.66 10.84 27.13
N GLY A 105 -33.43 9.74 27.07
CA GLY A 105 -34.59 9.56 26.17
C GLY A 105 -35.77 10.51 26.46
N PRO A 106 -36.98 10.31 25.86
CA PRO A 106 -37.68 9.02 25.85
C PRO A 106 -38.40 8.63 24.53
N ALA A 107 -38.89 7.39 24.54
CA ALA A 107 -39.70 6.73 23.52
C ALA A 107 -41.16 7.22 23.46
N SER A 108 -41.73 7.21 22.25
CA SER A 108 -43.16 7.04 21.91
C SER A 108 -43.29 7.21 20.39
N THR A 109 -44.16 6.62 19.60
CA THR A 109 -45.15 5.53 19.66
C THR A 109 -45.60 5.38 18.19
N SER A 110 -45.92 4.16 17.78
CA SER A 110 -46.45 3.73 16.47
C SER A 110 -47.42 4.69 15.75
N THR A 111 -47.35 4.78 14.43
CA THR A 111 -48.50 4.49 13.53
C THR A 111 -48.03 4.24 12.09
N SER A 112 -48.62 3.21 11.50
CA SER A 112 -48.35 2.67 10.17
C SER A 112 -49.04 3.47 9.06
N ALA A 113 -48.41 3.65 7.89
CA ALA A 113 -49.11 3.65 6.59
C ALA A 113 -48.11 3.59 5.43
N ALA A 114 -48.20 2.48 4.69
CA ALA A 114 -48.01 2.28 3.25
C ALA A 114 -47.16 3.28 2.44
N GLY A 115 -46.22 2.71 1.69
CA GLY A 115 -46.14 2.98 0.26
C GLY A 115 -44.86 3.65 -0.24
N ASP A 116 -44.15 2.86 -1.03
CA ASP A 116 -43.31 3.24 -2.16
C ASP A 116 -41.81 3.41 -1.90
N SER A 117 -41.06 2.52 -2.54
CA SER A 117 -39.62 2.37 -2.45
C SER A 117 -39.01 3.06 -3.66
N ASP A 118 -38.41 4.24 -3.46
CA ASP A 118 -37.43 4.75 -4.41
C ASP A 118 -36.13 5.02 -3.67
N GLY A 119 -35.09 4.29 -4.10
CA GLY A 119 -33.80 4.27 -3.46
C GLY A 119 -32.97 5.48 -3.85
N GLU A 120 -32.65 6.34 -2.87
CA GLU A 120 -31.48 7.21 -2.94
C GLU A 120 -30.70 7.16 -1.62
N SER A 121 -29.40 6.96 -1.77
CA SER A 121 -28.45 6.70 -0.68
C SER A 121 -28.27 7.94 0.21
N ALA A 122 -28.95 7.97 1.35
CA ALA A 122 -28.73 8.97 2.39
C ALA A 122 -27.54 8.58 3.28
N SER A 123 -26.31 8.81 2.80
CA SER A 123 -25.14 8.97 3.66
C SER A 123 -24.70 10.43 3.62
N ALA A 124 -25.38 11.26 4.39
CA ALA A 124 -25.01 12.65 4.64
C ALA A 124 -24.99 12.88 6.16
N THR A 125 -23.96 12.35 6.81
CA THR A 125 -23.58 12.79 8.15
C THR A 125 -23.07 14.23 8.07
N SER A 126 -23.92 15.16 8.54
CA SER A 126 -23.55 16.41 9.22
C SER A 126 -22.29 17.14 8.76
N ALA A 127 -22.38 17.98 7.71
CA ALA A 127 -21.52 19.15 7.58
C ALA A 127 -22.15 20.20 6.66
N SER A 128 -22.88 21.11 7.30
CA SER A 128 -23.19 22.46 6.82
C SER A 128 -24.12 22.56 5.61
N LEU A 129 -25.32 23.07 5.88
CA LEU A 129 -26.17 23.78 4.93
C LEU A 129 -25.31 24.83 4.21
N LYS A 130 -24.78 24.48 3.04
CA LYS A 130 -24.01 25.39 2.18
C LYS A 130 -24.93 26.53 1.76
N LYS A 131 -24.92 27.63 2.53
CA LYS A 131 -25.48 28.91 2.09
C LYS A 131 -24.89 29.19 0.72
N ARG A 132 -25.74 29.45 -0.28
CA ARG A 132 -25.30 29.78 -1.65
C ARG A 132 -24.55 31.12 -1.59
N ILE A 133 -23.23 31.05 -1.47
CA ILE A 133 -22.32 32.19 -1.44
C ILE A 133 -22.42 32.94 -2.78
N THR A 134 -22.55 34.26 -2.72
CA THR A 134 -22.60 35.12 -3.91
C THR A 134 -21.25 35.10 -4.65
N TYR A 135 -21.25 35.44 -5.94
CA TYR A 135 -20.03 35.40 -6.77
C TYR A 135 -18.92 36.31 -6.22
N ALA A 136 -19.27 37.53 -5.80
CA ALA A 136 -18.32 38.51 -5.26
C ALA A 136 -17.64 38.04 -3.96
N GLU A 137 -18.41 37.40 -3.06
CA GLU A 137 -17.88 36.89 -1.80
C GLU A 137 -16.90 35.72 -2.03
N ARG A 138 -17.14 34.92 -3.08
CA ARG A 138 -16.23 33.84 -3.49
C ARG A 138 -14.91 34.38 -4.04
N GLU A 139 -14.96 35.48 -4.80
CA GLU A 139 -13.76 36.12 -5.37
C GLU A 139 -12.90 36.76 -4.28
N ALA A 140 -13.52 37.45 -3.31
CA ALA A 140 -12.82 38.02 -2.17
C ALA A 140 -12.11 36.95 -1.31
N ALA A 141 -12.78 35.81 -1.06
CA ALA A 141 -12.18 34.70 -0.33
C ALA A 141 -11.00 34.07 -1.10
N TYR A 142 -11.08 34.01 -2.43
CA TYR A 142 -9.98 33.53 -3.26
C TYR A 142 -8.80 34.49 -3.25
N ALA A 143 -9.06 35.80 -3.35
CA ALA A 143 -8.02 36.83 -3.30
C ALA A 143 -7.28 36.83 -1.95
N ALA A 144 -8.00 36.80 -0.83
CA ALA A 144 -7.39 36.74 0.50
C ALA A 144 -6.58 35.46 0.74
N ALA A 145 -7.08 34.31 0.24
CA ALA A 145 -6.33 33.05 0.31
C ALA A 145 -5.06 33.10 -0.55
N ARG A 146 -5.11 33.79 -1.69
CA ARG A 146 -3.97 33.95 -2.60
C ARG A 146 -2.90 34.84 -1.97
N GLU A 147 -3.25 36.00 -1.42
CA GLU A 147 -2.30 36.88 -0.71
C GLU A 147 -1.62 36.10 0.43
N ARG A 148 -2.39 35.34 1.23
CA ARG A 148 -1.82 34.51 2.31
C ARG A 148 -0.82 33.45 1.82
N ILE A 149 -1.07 32.81 0.68
CA ILE A 149 -0.21 31.72 0.18
C ILE A 149 1.02 32.25 -0.57
N PHE A 150 0.87 33.38 -1.25
CA PHE A 150 1.85 33.86 -2.22
C PHE A 150 2.62 35.13 -1.81
N ASP A 151 2.23 35.84 -0.75
CA ASP A 151 3.01 36.98 -0.22
C ASP A 151 4.02 36.56 0.88
N GLU A 152 3.99 35.31 1.38
CA GLU A 152 4.93 34.78 2.40
C GLU A 152 6.19 34.13 1.79
N PHE A 153 6.50 34.40 0.52
CA PHE A 153 7.71 33.94 -0.20
C PHE A 153 8.49 35.12 -0.79
#